data_AF-A0A7X1ARX6-F1
#
_entry.id   AF-A0A7X1ARX6-F1
#
_cell.length_a   1.000
_cell.length_b   1.000
_cell.length_c   1.000
_cell.angle_alpha   90.00
_cell.angle_beta   90.00
_cell.angle_gamma   90.00
#
_symmetry.space_group_name_H-M   'P 1'
#
loop_
_entity.id
_entity.type
_entity.pdbx_description
1 polymer ?
#
loop_
_entity_poly.entity_id
_entity_poly.type
_entity_poly.pdbx_seq_one_letter_code
_entity_poly.pdbx_strand_id
1 'polypeptide(L)' 'MLETESYDCPYCGEEVEAVLDLSGGDQSYVEDCPVCCRPINFHLQVHDDEWMLFVSSEND' A
#
# COMPACT_ATOMS: atom_id res chain seq x y z
N MET A 1 -13.86 -6.33 -0.01
CA MET A 1 -13.11 -7.61 -0.03
C MET A 1 -11.71 -7.23 0.42
N LEU A 2 -11.14 -7.96 1.37
CA LEU A 2 -9.82 -7.65 1.92
C LEU A 2 -8.81 -8.60 1.29
N GLU A 3 -7.79 -8.05 0.65
CA GLU A 3 -6.66 -8.79 0.08
C GLU A 3 -5.38 -8.39 0.83
N THR A 4 -4.36 -9.23 0.76
CA THR A 4 -3.05 -8.97 1.38
C THR A 4 -1.95 -9.08 0.35
N GLU A 5 -1.06 -8.09 0.30
CA GLU A 5 0.09 -8.07 -0.61
C GLU A 5 1.37 -7.66 0.12
N SER A 6 2.46 -8.35 -0.17
CA SER A 6 3.80 -8.00 0.29
C SER A 6 4.38 -6.85 -0.53
N TYR A 7 4.92 -5.84 0.14
CA TYR A 7 5.62 -4.71 -0.47
C TYR A 7 6.94 -4.45 0.25
N ASP A 8 7.91 -3.92 -0.47
CA ASP A 8 9.16 -3.43 0.11
C ASP A 8 8.98 -1.99 0.60
N CYS A 9 9.29 -1.74 1.87
CA CYS A 9 9.22 -0.40 2.41
C CYS A 9 10.22 0.54 1.70
N PRO A 10 9.77 1.66 1.09
CA PRO A 10 10.66 2.57 0.36
C PRO A 10 11.65 3.32 1.27
N TYR A 11 11.47 3.23 2.60
CA TYR A 11 12.32 3.89 3.59
C TYR A 11 13.41 2.97 4.15
N CYS A 12 13.02 1.79 4.68
CA CYS A 12 13.96 0.88 5.34
C CYS A 12 14.33 -0.33 4.48
N GLY A 13 13.61 -0.59 3.38
CA GLY A 13 13.85 -1.74 2.49
C GLY A 13 13.43 -3.09 3.08
N GLU A 14 12.62 -3.09 4.14
CA GLU A 14 12.09 -4.32 4.74
C GLU A 14 10.83 -4.75 4.01
N GLU A 15 10.65 -6.06 3.84
CA GLU A 15 9.45 -6.67 3.28
C GLU A 15 8.33 -6.66 4.35
N VAL A 16 7.19 -6.06 4.00
CA VAL A 16 6.04 -5.90 4.88
C VAL A 16 4.77 -6.34 4.14
N GLU A 17 3.79 -6.87 4.88
CA GLU A 17 2.47 -7.19 4.32
C GLU A 17 1.49 -6.02 4.53
N ALA A 18 0.86 -5.56 3.46
CA ALA A 18 -0.22 -4.58 3.48
C ALA A 18 -1.58 -5.27 3.34
N VAL A 19 -2.58 -4.78 4.06
CA VAL A 19 -3.98 -5.21 3.93
C VAL A 19 -4.72 -4.18 3.07
N LEU A 20 -5.19 -4.63 1.89
CA LEU A 20 -5.86 -3.80 0.91
C LEU A 20 -7.37 -4.02 0.97
N ASP A 21 -8.14 -2.96 1.20
CA ASP A 21 -9.59 -3.02 1.04
C ASP A 21 -10.00 -2.67 -0.39
N LEU A 22 -10.35 -3.69 -1.17
CA LEU A 22 -10.85 -3.51 -2.54
C LEU A 22 -12.33 -3.09 -2.59
N SER A 23 -13.02 -2.96 -1.45
CA SER A 23 -14.44 -2.58 -1.45
C SER A 23 -14.67 -1.10 -1.73
N GLY A 24 -13.66 -0.26 -1.43
CA GLY A 24 -13.67 1.17 -1.69
C GLY A 24 -13.44 1.55 -3.16
N GLY A 25 -13.01 0.61 -4.02
CA GLY A 25 -12.56 0.92 -5.38
C GLY A 25 -11.20 1.62 -5.37
N ASP A 26 -11.02 2.60 -6.26
CA ASP A 26 -9.79 3.39 -6.33
C ASP A 26 -9.61 4.23 -5.06
N GLN A 27 -8.48 4.05 -4.39
CA GLN A 27 -8.22 4.70 -3.11
C GLN A 27 -6.76 5.06 -2.94
N SER A 28 -6.53 6.16 -2.23
CA SER A 28 -5.19 6.66 -1.91
C SER A 28 -5.16 7.03 -0.45
N TYR A 29 -4.22 6.46 0.29
CA TYR A 29 -4.12 6.63 1.72
C TYR A 29 -2.67 6.49 2.18
N VAL A 30 -2.39 6.95 3.39
CA VAL A 30 -1.06 6.87 3.99
C VAL A 30 -1.10 5.87 5.13
N GLU A 31 -0.17 4.92 5.14
CA GLU A 31 0.07 4.02 6.26
C GLU A 31 1.51 4.12 6.73
N ASP A 32 1.73 4.00 8.04
CA ASP A 32 3.07 3.96 8.61
C ASP A 32 3.69 2.56 8.46
N CYS A 33 4.95 2.50 8.05
CA CYS A 33 5.70 1.25 8.06
C CYS A 33 5.75 0.66 9.49
N PRO A 34 5.34 -0.61 9.71
CA PRO A 34 5.37 -1.25 11.03
C PRO A 34 6.79 -1.47 11.56
N VAL A 35 7.82 -1.36 10.70
CA VAL A 35 9.23 -1.55 11.08
C VAL A 35 9.90 -0.22 11.42
N CYS A 36 9.81 0.78 10.54
CA CYS A 36 10.53 2.05 10.69
C CYS A 36 9.66 3.26 11.05
N CYS A 37 8.34 3.08 11.23
CA CYS A 37 7.37 4.13 11.57
C CYS A 37 7.46 5.36 10.65
N ARG A 38 7.64 5.13 9.35
CA ARG A 38 7.67 6.19 8.32
C ARG A 38 6.37 6.14 7.51
N PRO A 39 5.79 7.30 7.16
CA PRO A 39 4.56 7.37 6.38
C PRO A 39 4.81 6.96 4.93
N ILE A 40 4.09 5.95 4.45
CA ILE A 40 4.14 5.44 3.07
C ILE A 40 2.81 5.76 2.40
N ASN A 41 2.86 6.31 1.19
CA ASN A 41 1.69 6.47 0.34
C ASN A 41 1.34 5.14 -0.31
N PHE A 42 0.10 4.71 -0.11
CA PHE A 42 -0.54 3.60 -0.79
C PHE A 42 -1.51 4.14 -1.83
N HIS A 43 -1.32 3.77 -3.08
CA HIS A 43 -2.23 4.07 -4.17
C HIS A 43 -2.75 2.77 -4.75
N LEU A 44 -4.01 2.47 -4.45
CA LEU A 44 -4.70 1.26 -4.89
C LEU A 44 -5.64 1.62 -6.02
N GLN A 45 -5.44 0.98 -7.17
CA GLN A 45 -6.32 1.08 -8.33
C GLN A 45 -7.07 -0.24 -8.48
N VAL A 46 -8.38 -0.18 -8.64
CA VAL A 46 -9.25 -1.35 -8.76
C VAL A 46 -10.10 -1.20 -10.01
N HIS A 47 -9.88 -2.08 -10.98
CA HIS A 47 -10.57 -2.08 -12.28
C HIS A 47 -11.17 -3.46 -12.56
N ASP A 48 -12.51 -3.54 -12.53
CA ASP A 48 -13.28 -4.77 -12.71
C ASP A 48 -12.83 -5.90 -11.77
N ASP A 49 -12.06 -6.86 -12.28
CA ASP A 49 -11.54 -8.03 -11.56
C ASP A 49 -10.02 -7.93 -11.26
N GLU A 50 -9.36 -6.88 -11.74
CA GLU A 50 -7.92 -6.64 -11.52
C GLU A 50 -7.70 -5.47 -10.58
N TRP A 51 -6.59 -5.52 -9.85
CA TRP A 51 -6.17 -4.43 -8.97
C TRP A 51 -4.66 -4.26 -9.03
N MET A 52 -4.20 -3.06 -8.72
CA MET A 52 -2.78 -2.71 -8.71
C MET A 52 -2.48 -1.84 -7.50
N LEU A 53 -1.47 -2.24 -6.74
CA LEU A 53 -0.95 -1.45 -5.63
C LEU A 53 0.34 -0.74 -6.05
N PHE A 54 0.39 0.57 -5.80
CA PHE A 54 1.61 1.35 -5.86
C PHE A 54 1.95 1.87 -4.46
N VAL A 55 3.18 1.65 -4.04
CA VAL A 55 3.73 2.19 -2.79
C VAL A 55 4.82 3.20 -3.10
N SER A 56 4.73 4.38 -2.48
CA SER A 56 5.77 5.40 -2.59
C SER A 56 6.01 6.10 -1.26
N SER A 57 7.16 6.73 -1.10
CA SER A 57 7.43 7.57 0.06
C SER A 57 6.56 8.84 -0.01
N GLU A 58 6.10 9.37 1.13
CA GLU A 58 5.34 10.64 1.19
C GLU A 58 6.06 11.84 0.55
N ASN A 59 7.38 11.74 0.38
CA ASN A 59 8.24 12.84 -0.05
C ASN A 59 8.62 12.80 -1.54
N ASP A 60 8.00 11.93 -2.35
CA ASP A 60 8.20 11.87 -3.82
C ASP A 60 7.18 12.73 -4.58
#